data_AF-A0A1G0YL25-F1
#
_entry.id   AF-A0A1G0YL25-F1
#
_cell.length_a   1.000
_cell.length_b   1.000
_cell.length_c   1.000
_cell.angle_alpha   90.00
_cell.angle_beta   90.00
_cell.angle_gamma   90.00
#
_symmetry.space_group_name_H-M   'P 1'
#
loop_
_entity.id
_entity.type
_entity.pdbx_description
1 polymer ?
#
loop_
_entity_poly.entity_id
_entity_poly.type
_entity_poly.pdbx_seq_one_letter_code
_entity_poly.pdbx_strand_id
1 'polypeptide(L)'
;MSSIHYSVEGSPSSEKPGHLFFNASHGLTFQPLEKVCSIFPIIGKKSRRFSNHWKTGFTLIELLVVVAIIGVLAGILAPALGRARASSERAHCASNLRQLHAANTLYADDHGYYVAAATDINSKSNLQRWHGARASISDPFVGKSGPLARYLGEEKTIRRCPGFRHFSEEQSDNIFEASCGGYGYNDRGVGSRSYLAANGTDVAAKGMKPEAIARPAETVMFCDAAFPEPLGKPAYLIEYSFAEAYRYVRAGGSENGQAYPSVHFRHNGHANVVWCDGHVSSETMSSTRDDTRKKMDVGWFGPQDNSLFDPY
;
A
#
# COMPACT_ATOMS: atom_id res chain seq x y z
N MET A 1 55.01 -12.80 33.36
CA MET A 1 55.17 -14.26 33.42
C MET A 1 54.09 -14.90 32.56
N SER A 2 54.41 -15.07 31.28
CA SER A 2 54.48 -16.36 30.53
C SER A 2 53.12 -16.76 29.95
N SER A 3 52.76 -16.38 28.72
CA SER A 3 53.23 -16.89 27.40
C SER A 3 52.90 -18.37 27.18
N ILE A 4 51.95 -18.66 26.28
CA ILE A 4 52.02 -19.81 25.36
C ILE A 4 51.50 -19.37 23.98
N HIS A 5 52.43 -19.35 23.02
CA HIS A 5 52.24 -19.34 21.58
C HIS A 5 51.96 -20.77 21.10
N TYR A 6 51.15 -20.93 20.04
CA TYR A 6 51.37 -21.98 19.05
C TYR A 6 50.99 -21.45 17.66
N SER A 7 52.00 -21.42 16.77
CA SER A 7 51.88 -21.37 15.31
C SER A 7 52.20 -22.77 14.80
N VAL A 8 51.48 -23.28 13.80
CA VAL A 8 52.05 -24.19 12.78
C VAL A 8 51.32 -23.99 11.45
N GLU A 9 52.14 -23.86 10.41
CA GLU A 9 51.86 -23.71 8.98
C GLU A 9 51.31 -25.00 8.32
N GLY A 10 50.86 -24.88 7.06
CA GLY A 10 51.08 -25.94 6.07
C GLY A 10 49.91 -26.25 5.14
N SER A 11 49.94 -25.70 3.92
CA SER A 11 49.36 -26.37 2.75
C SER A 11 50.22 -27.60 2.38
N PRO A 12 49.67 -28.61 1.69
CA PRO A 12 50.02 -28.72 0.27
C PRO A 12 48.90 -29.22 -0.65
N SER A 13 49.23 -29.12 -1.94
CA SER A 13 48.50 -29.39 -3.17
C SER A 13 48.25 -30.87 -3.52
N SER A 14 47.30 -31.04 -4.45
CA SER A 14 47.27 -31.99 -5.59
C SER A 14 47.31 -33.51 -5.34
N GLU A 15 46.25 -34.23 -5.71
CA GLU A 15 46.12 -35.02 -6.95
C GLU A 15 44.84 -35.89 -6.94
N LYS A 16 44.20 -36.01 -8.11
CA LYS A 16 43.12 -36.98 -8.45
C LYS A 16 43.78 -38.34 -8.78
N PRO A 17 43.07 -39.50 -8.91
CA PRO A 17 42.06 -39.80 -9.96
C PRO A 17 40.90 -40.66 -9.42
N GLY A 18 39.82 -41.00 -10.12
CA GLY A 18 39.36 -40.81 -11.49
C GLY A 18 38.06 -41.61 -11.70
N HIS A 19 37.22 -41.09 -12.61
CA HIS A 19 36.29 -41.77 -13.52
C HIS A 19 35.17 -42.72 -13.05
N LEU A 20 33.93 -42.31 -13.38
CA LEU A 20 32.95 -43.05 -14.22
C LEU A 20 31.86 -42.02 -14.65
N PHE A 21 32.07 -41.31 -15.76
CA PHE A 21 31.37 -41.52 -17.05
C PHE A 21 29.85 -41.73 -16.97
N PHE A 22 29.08 -40.69 -17.27
CA PHE A 22 27.92 -40.77 -18.17
C PHE A 22 27.87 -39.51 -19.02
N ASN A 23 27.90 -39.73 -20.34
CA ASN A 23 28.05 -38.78 -21.41
C ASN A 23 26.68 -38.61 -22.10
N ALA A 24 26.27 -37.38 -22.42
CA ALA A 24 25.43 -37.08 -23.58
C ALA A 24 25.30 -35.57 -23.77
N SER A 25 26.28 -35.01 -24.45
CA SER A 25 26.25 -33.70 -25.11
C SER A 25 25.29 -33.69 -26.31
N HIS A 26 24.29 -32.81 -26.31
CA HIS A 26 23.60 -32.29 -27.50
C HIS A 26 23.14 -30.86 -27.12
N GLY A 27 23.64 -29.76 -27.67
CA GLY A 27 23.90 -29.49 -29.09
C GLY A 27 22.66 -28.85 -29.72
N LEU A 28 22.20 -27.70 -29.21
CA LEU A 28 21.14 -26.91 -29.84
C LEU A 28 21.74 -26.06 -30.96
N THR A 29 21.84 -26.66 -32.14
CA THR A 29 22.07 -25.96 -33.41
C THR A 29 20.74 -25.51 -33.99
N PHE A 30 20.56 -24.19 -34.13
CA PHE A 30 19.47 -23.59 -34.90
C PHE A 30 19.67 -23.92 -36.38
N GLN A 31 18.75 -24.70 -36.96
CA GLN A 31 18.59 -24.82 -38.41
C GLN A 31 17.36 -24.03 -38.86
N PRO A 32 17.43 -23.26 -39.96
CA PRO A 32 16.28 -22.59 -40.53
C PRO A 32 15.35 -23.61 -41.21
N LEU A 33 14.07 -23.60 -40.81
CA LEU A 33 12.98 -24.35 -41.43
C LEU A 33 12.64 -23.72 -42.79
N GLU A 34 13.40 -24.06 -43.82
CA GLU A 34 12.87 -24.07 -45.19
C GLU A 34 12.32 -25.46 -45.51
N LYS A 35 11.14 -25.49 -46.15
CA LYS A 35 10.50 -26.63 -46.83
C LYS A 35 9.73 -27.63 -45.98
N VAL A 36 8.52 -27.25 -45.57
CA VAL A 36 7.36 -28.16 -45.59
C VAL A 36 6.13 -27.39 -46.09
N CYS A 37 5.98 -27.33 -47.41
CA CYS A 37 4.71 -26.94 -48.02
C CYS A 37 4.56 -27.66 -49.36
N SER A 38 4.15 -28.92 -49.31
CA SER A 38 3.57 -29.62 -50.46
C SER A 38 2.69 -30.75 -49.94
N ILE A 39 1.61 -31.04 -50.67
CA ILE A 39 0.56 -32.03 -50.42
C ILE A 39 -0.73 -31.41 -49.84
N PHE A 40 -1.48 -30.71 -50.69
CA PHE A 40 -2.95 -30.79 -50.73
C PHE A 40 -3.40 -30.76 -52.21
N PRO A 41 -4.36 -31.60 -52.63
CA PRO A 41 -4.77 -31.72 -54.02
C PRO A 41 -5.63 -30.53 -54.47
N ILE A 42 -5.47 -30.21 -55.76
CA ILE A 42 -6.12 -29.12 -56.47
C ILE A 42 -7.62 -29.43 -56.62
N ILE A 43 -8.43 -28.90 -55.70
CA ILE A 43 -9.89 -28.79 -55.92
C ILE A 43 -10.11 -27.52 -56.76
N GLY A 44 -10.59 -27.72 -57.99
CA GLY A 44 -10.94 -26.64 -58.92
C GLY A 44 -11.99 -25.69 -58.33
N LYS A 45 -11.54 -24.53 -57.84
CA LYS A 45 -12.43 -23.40 -57.53
C LYS A 45 -12.82 -22.73 -58.85
N LYS A 46 -14.07 -22.93 -59.29
CA LYS A 46 -14.71 -22.05 -60.27
C LYS A 46 -14.59 -20.61 -59.74
N SER A 47 -13.80 -19.80 -60.46
CA SER A 47 -13.71 -18.35 -60.27
C SER A 47 -15.08 -17.72 -60.49
N ARG A 48 -15.85 -17.58 -59.41
CA ARG A 48 -16.90 -16.55 -59.36
C ARG A 48 -16.15 -15.23 -59.23
N ARG A 49 -15.96 -14.53 -60.36
CA ARG A 49 -15.58 -13.12 -60.38
C ARG A 49 -16.61 -12.37 -59.52
N PHE A 50 -16.24 -12.06 -58.28
CA PHE A 50 -16.89 -10.97 -57.57
C PHE A 50 -16.62 -9.71 -58.38
N SER A 51 -17.66 -9.18 -59.02
CA SER A 51 -17.63 -7.89 -59.66
C SER A 51 -17.29 -6.86 -58.59
N ASN A 52 -16.03 -6.44 -58.54
CA ASN A 52 -15.55 -5.38 -57.65
C ASN A 52 -16.04 -4.03 -58.17
N HIS A 53 -17.33 -3.74 -57.97
CA HIS A 53 -17.96 -2.49 -58.41
C HIS A 53 -18.00 -1.41 -57.33
N TRP A 54 -17.04 -1.42 -56.40
CA TRP A 54 -16.94 -0.42 -55.34
C TRP A 54 -15.52 0.13 -55.34
N LYS A 55 -15.22 0.99 -56.32
CA LYS A 55 -14.11 1.93 -56.22
C LYS A 55 -14.66 3.34 -56.04
N THR A 56 -15.41 3.54 -54.97
CA THR A 56 -15.63 4.88 -54.41
C THR A 56 -14.38 5.22 -53.60
N GLY A 57 -13.53 6.10 -54.13
CA GLY A 57 -12.38 6.60 -53.39
C GLY A 57 -12.86 7.42 -52.19
N PHE A 58 -12.30 7.15 -51.02
CA PHE A 58 -12.58 7.91 -49.80
C PHE A 58 -12.09 9.34 -50.00
N THR A 59 -12.98 10.32 -49.87
CA THR A 59 -12.60 11.72 -50.01
C THR A 59 -11.95 12.20 -48.72
N LEU A 60 -11.05 13.19 -48.82
CA LEU A 60 -10.40 13.80 -47.66
C LEU A 60 -11.44 14.39 -46.68
N ILE A 61 -12.56 14.91 -47.21
CA ILE A 61 -13.63 15.51 -46.41
C ILE A 61 -14.42 14.46 -45.60
N GLU A 62 -14.68 13.28 -46.16
CA GLU A 62 -15.34 12.19 -45.42
C GLU A 62 -14.49 11.73 -44.24
N LEU A 63 -13.17 11.63 -44.42
CA LEU A 63 -12.25 11.30 -43.32
C LEU A 63 -12.24 12.40 -42.26
N LEU A 64 -12.20 13.66 -42.69
CA LEU A 64 -12.14 14.81 -41.79
C LEU A 64 -13.39 14.90 -40.90
N VAL A 65 -14.57 14.69 -41.45
CA VAL A 65 -15.83 14.70 -40.68
C VAL A 65 -15.86 13.56 -39.66
N VAL A 66 -15.38 12.37 -40.02
CA VAL A 66 -15.35 11.22 -39.09
C VAL A 66 -14.42 11.48 -37.91
N VAL A 67 -13.20 11.96 -38.14
CA VAL A 67 -12.29 12.29 -37.03
C VAL A 67 -12.80 13.46 -36.20
N ALA A 68 -13.51 14.43 -36.81
CA ALA A 68 -14.17 15.50 -36.09
C ALA A 68 -15.27 14.97 -35.15
N ILE A 69 -16.13 14.06 -35.63
CA ILE A 69 -17.18 13.43 -34.80
C ILE A 69 -16.55 12.60 -33.67
N ILE A 70 -15.53 11.79 -33.97
CA ILE A 70 -14.81 11.02 -32.94
C ILE A 70 -14.19 11.96 -31.90
N GLY A 71 -13.61 13.09 -32.35
CA GLY A 71 -13.05 14.11 -31.46
C GLY A 71 -14.09 14.72 -30.51
N VAL A 72 -15.28 15.07 -31.02
CA VAL A 72 -16.39 15.59 -30.20
C VAL A 72 -16.85 14.54 -29.19
N LEU A 73 -17.08 13.30 -29.63
CA LEU A 73 -17.50 12.22 -28.74
C LEU A 73 -16.45 11.93 -27.66
N ALA A 74 -15.18 11.80 -28.06
CA ALA A 74 -14.07 11.58 -27.12
C ALA A 74 -13.92 12.72 -26.11
N GLY A 75 -14.13 13.97 -26.55
CA GLY A 75 -14.10 15.16 -25.69
C GLY A 75 -15.14 15.12 -24.57
N ILE A 76 -16.34 14.58 -24.83
CA ILE A 76 -17.40 14.44 -23.82
C ILE A 76 -17.13 13.23 -22.90
N LEU A 77 -16.56 12.15 -23.43
CA LEU A 77 -16.30 10.92 -22.66
C LEU A 77 -15.12 11.05 -21.70
N ALA A 78 -14.09 11.81 -22.04
CA ALA A 78 -12.87 11.94 -21.24
C ALA A 78 -13.11 12.36 -19.77
N PRO A 79 -13.86 13.45 -19.45
CA PRO A 79 -14.11 13.83 -18.06
C PRO A 79 -14.98 12.82 -17.30
N ALA A 80 -15.90 12.15 -17.97
CA ALA A 80 -16.74 11.11 -17.36
C ALA A 80 -15.92 9.88 -16.94
N LEU A 81 -14.98 9.45 -17.80
CA LEU A 81 -14.10 8.33 -17.51
C LEU A 81 -13.17 8.62 -16.33
N GLY A 82 -12.66 9.85 -16.21
CA GLY A 82 -11.85 10.27 -15.06
C GLY A 82 -12.60 10.13 -13.73
N ARG A 83 -13.86 10.59 -13.67
CA ARG A 83 -14.71 10.45 -12.47
C ARG A 83 -15.03 8.99 -12.16
N ALA A 84 -15.34 8.19 -13.17
CA ALA A 84 -15.62 6.76 -13.00
C ALA A 84 -14.39 6.02 -12.43
N ARG A 85 -13.20 6.33 -12.93
CA ARG A 85 -11.94 5.78 -12.43
C ARG A 85 -11.66 6.17 -10.98
N ALA A 86 -11.83 7.44 -10.63
CA ALA A 86 -11.67 7.91 -9.24
C ALA A 86 -12.66 7.24 -8.27
N SER A 87 -13.91 7.04 -8.71
CA SER A 87 -14.93 6.32 -7.94
C SER A 87 -14.56 4.86 -7.71
N SER A 88 -14.09 4.18 -8.76
CA SER A 88 -13.59 2.80 -8.68
C SER A 88 -12.41 2.69 -7.71
N GLU A 89 -11.44 3.59 -7.80
CA GLU A 89 -10.28 3.62 -6.90
C GLU A 89 -10.69 3.80 -5.44
N ARG A 90 -11.67 4.68 -5.17
CA ARG A 90 -12.23 4.85 -3.83
C ARG A 90 -12.93 3.58 -3.34
N ALA A 91 -13.70 2.89 -4.20
CA ALA A 91 -14.38 1.65 -3.83
C ALA A 91 -13.38 0.51 -3.53
N HIS A 92 -12.30 0.40 -4.31
CA HIS A 92 -11.20 -0.52 -4.05
C HIS A 92 -10.51 -0.22 -2.72
N CYS A 93 -10.22 1.06 -2.45
CA CYS A 93 -9.65 1.51 -1.19
C CYS A 93 -10.56 1.15 0.02
N ALA A 94 -11.86 1.42 -0.08
CA ALA A 94 -12.84 1.01 0.93
C ALA A 94 -12.87 -0.52 1.14
N SER A 95 -12.74 -1.31 0.08
CA SER A 95 -12.63 -2.77 0.21
C SER A 95 -11.35 -3.21 0.92
N ASN A 96 -10.23 -2.54 0.68
CA ASN A 96 -8.96 -2.84 1.34
C ASN A 96 -9.05 -2.51 2.85
N LEU A 97 -9.67 -1.39 3.21
CA LEU A 97 -9.91 -1.02 4.62
C LEU A 97 -10.80 -2.03 5.34
N ARG A 98 -11.84 -2.56 4.69
CA ARG A 98 -12.64 -3.67 5.27
C ARG A 98 -11.82 -4.93 5.50
N GLN A 99 -10.90 -5.27 4.59
CA GLN A 99 -9.99 -6.40 4.78
C GLN A 99 -9.02 -6.18 5.94
N LEU A 100 -8.52 -4.94 6.13
CA LEU A 100 -7.70 -4.58 7.29
C LEU A 100 -8.46 -4.67 8.61
N HIS A 101 -9.70 -4.17 8.65
CA HIS A 101 -10.58 -4.31 9.82
C HIS A 101 -10.84 -5.79 10.16
N ALA A 102 -11.17 -6.60 9.16
CA ALA A 102 -11.37 -8.03 9.35
C ALA A 102 -10.11 -8.73 9.88
N ALA A 103 -8.94 -8.41 9.31
CA ALA A 103 -7.66 -8.94 9.77
C ALA A 103 -7.36 -8.56 11.23
N ASN A 104 -7.63 -7.32 11.62
CA ASN A 104 -7.43 -6.86 12.99
C ASN A 104 -8.44 -7.48 13.97
N THR A 105 -9.67 -7.72 13.53
CA THR A 105 -10.70 -8.42 14.32
C THR A 105 -10.32 -9.88 14.54
N LEU A 106 -9.88 -10.59 13.50
CA LEU A 106 -9.38 -11.96 13.63
C LEU A 106 -8.13 -12.05 14.53
N TYR A 107 -7.24 -11.05 14.45
CA TYR A 107 -6.13 -10.93 15.40
C TYR A 107 -6.66 -10.81 16.83
N ALA A 108 -7.66 -9.96 17.06
CA ALA A 108 -8.24 -9.77 18.39
C ALA A 108 -8.94 -11.02 18.91
N ASP A 109 -9.60 -11.80 18.05
CA ASP A 109 -10.20 -13.08 18.44
C ASP A 109 -9.15 -14.07 18.97
N ASP A 110 -7.97 -14.11 18.34
CA ASP A 110 -6.87 -15.00 18.73
C ASP A 110 -6.10 -14.51 19.99
N HIS A 111 -6.04 -13.19 20.24
CA HIS A 111 -5.15 -12.60 21.27
C HIS A 111 -5.90 -11.89 22.42
N GLY A 112 -7.20 -11.64 22.26
CA GLY A 112 -8.05 -10.90 23.19
C GLY A 112 -7.86 -9.38 23.18
N TYR A 113 -7.17 -8.83 22.19
CA TYR A 113 -6.98 -7.38 21.98
C TYR A 113 -6.57 -7.11 20.53
N TYR A 114 -6.91 -5.92 20.03
CA TYR A 114 -6.46 -5.47 18.71
C TYR A 114 -4.94 -5.36 18.64
N VAL A 115 -4.42 -5.45 17.42
CA VAL A 115 -3.00 -5.32 17.18
C VAL A 115 -2.48 -4.00 17.71
N ALA A 116 -1.27 -4.02 18.27
CA ALA A 116 -0.56 -2.80 18.62
C ALA A 116 -0.15 -2.06 17.33
N ALA A 117 -0.34 -0.75 17.29
CA ALA A 117 0.07 0.07 16.14
C ALA A 117 1.59 0.04 15.94
N ALA A 118 2.33 0.12 17.04
CA ALA A 118 3.78 0.03 17.10
C ALA A 118 4.19 -0.26 18.54
N THR A 119 4.63 -1.49 18.83
CA THR A 119 4.99 -1.92 20.19
C THR A 119 6.18 -1.15 20.76
N ASP A 120 6.98 -0.54 19.89
CA ASP A 120 8.20 0.16 20.23
C ASP A 120 8.14 1.66 19.91
N ILE A 121 6.94 2.24 19.75
CA ILE A 121 6.75 3.66 19.42
C ILE A 121 7.36 4.63 20.44
N ASN A 122 7.43 4.20 21.71
CA ASN A 122 8.02 4.98 22.80
C ASN A 122 9.51 4.64 23.01
N SER A 123 10.06 3.74 22.19
CA SER A 123 11.47 3.34 22.20
C SER A 123 12.20 3.98 21.02
N LYS A 124 13.53 4.08 21.10
CA LYS A 124 14.37 4.59 19.99
C LYS A 124 14.56 3.58 18.85
N SER A 125 14.07 2.35 18.98
CA SER A 125 14.30 1.25 18.05
C SER A 125 13.57 1.44 16.73
N ASN A 126 12.27 1.76 16.79
CA ASN A 126 11.44 2.01 15.62
C ASN A 126 11.49 0.88 14.56
N LEU A 127 11.28 -0.36 15.00
CA LEU A 127 11.44 -1.59 14.20
C LEU A 127 10.13 -2.35 13.98
N GLN A 128 9.06 -2.00 14.71
CA GLN A 128 7.80 -2.76 14.70
C GLN A 128 6.61 -1.86 14.34
N ARG A 129 5.75 -2.35 13.45
CA ARG A 129 4.48 -1.74 13.06
C ARG A 129 3.40 -2.79 12.92
N TRP A 130 2.14 -2.36 13.00
CA TRP A 130 0.97 -3.19 12.72
C TRP A 130 1.03 -3.84 11.32
N HIS A 131 1.69 -3.17 10.36
CA HIS A 131 1.80 -3.65 8.97
C HIS A 131 3.07 -4.42 8.66
N GLY A 132 4.12 -4.35 9.49
CA GLY A 132 5.43 -4.89 9.12
C GLY A 132 6.49 -4.72 10.20
N ALA A 133 7.62 -5.39 10.02
CA ALA A 133 8.81 -5.21 10.84
C ALA A 133 10.06 -5.04 9.96
N ARG A 134 11.12 -4.48 10.54
CA ARG A 134 12.42 -4.27 9.87
C ARG A 134 13.59 -4.60 10.79
N ALA A 135 14.76 -4.87 10.21
CA ALA A 135 15.96 -5.25 10.96
C ALA A 135 16.72 -4.05 11.54
N SER A 136 16.77 -2.94 10.79
CA SER A 136 17.39 -1.67 11.18
C SER A 136 16.49 -0.49 10.83
N ILE A 137 16.71 0.66 11.50
CA ILE A 137 16.00 1.93 11.20
C ILE A 137 16.22 2.43 9.76
N SER A 138 17.27 1.96 9.11
CA SER A 138 17.59 2.27 7.71
C SER A 138 16.85 1.39 6.70
N ASP A 139 16.25 0.28 7.14
CA ASP A 139 15.63 -0.69 6.24
C ASP A 139 14.14 -0.38 6.03
N PRO A 140 13.57 -0.80 4.88
CA PRO A 140 12.12 -0.79 4.70
C PRO A 140 11.45 -1.74 5.70
N PHE A 141 10.26 -1.36 6.14
CA PHE A 141 9.34 -2.31 6.75
C PHE A 141 8.93 -3.39 5.75
N VAL A 142 9.02 -4.65 6.19
CA VAL A 142 8.63 -5.81 5.40
C VAL A 142 7.21 -6.20 5.80
N GLY A 143 6.24 -6.02 4.89
CA GLY A 143 4.83 -6.29 5.22
C GLY A 143 4.56 -7.72 5.74
N LYS A 144 5.28 -8.70 5.22
CA LYS A 144 5.11 -10.13 5.57
C LYS A 144 5.55 -10.49 7.00
N SER A 145 6.36 -9.64 7.64
CA SER A 145 6.79 -9.84 9.03
C SER A 145 5.85 -9.13 10.03
N GLY A 146 4.83 -8.42 9.55
CA GLY A 146 3.87 -7.73 10.39
C GLY A 146 2.91 -8.66 11.13
N PRO A 147 2.36 -8.23 12.27
CA PRO A 147 1.43 -9.02 13.07
C PRO A 147 0.11 -9.35 12.35
N LEU A 148 -0.34 -8.49 11.42
CA LEU A 148 -1.54 -8.75 10.62
C LEU A 148 -1.29 -9.66 9.41
N ALA A 149 -0.04 -9.93 9.03
CA ALA A 149 0.32 -10.63 7.79
C ALA A 149 -0.39 -11.98 7.64
N ARG A 150 -0.51 -12.77 8.73
CA ARG A 150 -1.18 -14.08 8.70
C ARG A 150 -2.69 -14.02 8.44
N TYR A 151 -3.32 -12.86 8.63
CA TYR A 151 -4.76 -12.64 8.44
C TYR A 151 -5.07 -11.97 7.10
N LEU A 152 -4.06 -11.63 6.30
CA LEU A 152 -4.19 -10.90 5.02
C LEU A 152 -4.19 -11.82 3.78
N GLY A 153 -4.72 -13.04 3.91
CA GLY A 153 -4.79 -14.01 2.82
C GLY A 153 -3.41 -14.51 2.34
N GLU A 154 -3.34 -14.99 1.11
CA GLU A 154 -2.13 -15.62 0.55
C GLU A 154 -0.94 -14.67 0.39
N GLU A 155 -1.21 -13.43 0.00
CA GLU A 155 -0.17 -12.41 -0.22
C GLU A 155 0.52 -12.00 1.08
N LYS A 156 -0.19 -12.12 2.22
CA LYS A 156 0.29 -11.76 3.57
C LYS A 156 0.85 -10.33 3.65
N THR A 157 0.33 -9.44 2.82
CA THR A 157 0.73 -8.03 2.74
C THR A 157 -0.51 -7.17 2.54
N ILE A 158 -0.37 -5.90 2.88
CA ILE A 158 -1.45 -4.93 2.73
C ILE A 158 -1.56 -4.51 1.27
N ARG A 159 -2.79 -4.54 0.74
CA ARG A 159 -3.07 -4.08 -0.62
C ARG A 159 -3.04 -2.57 -0.68
N ARG A 160 -2.10 -2.00 -1.44
CA ARG A 160 -1.98 -0.56 -1.62
C ARG A 160 -3.27 0.08 -2.17
N CYS A 161 -3.58 1.28 -1.70
CA CYS A 161 -4.63 2.10 -2.28
C CYS A 161 -4.28 2.48 -3.74
N PRO A 162 -5.13 2.15 -4.74
CA PRO A 162 -4.82 2.42 -6.15
C PRO A 162 -4.83 3.91 -6.51
N GLY A 163 -5.40 4.75 -5.64
CA GLY A 163 -5.40 6.21 -5.76
C GLY A 163 -4.16 6.88 -5.14
N PHE A 164 -3.32 6.15 -4.42
CA PHE A 164 -2.11 6.70 -3.81
C PHE A 164 -0.92 6.63 -4.79
N ARG A 165 -0.80 7.65 -5.65
CA ARG A 165 0.07 7.64 -6.84
C ARG A 165 1.26 8.60 -6.80
N HIS A 166 1.34 9.49 -5.82
CA HIS A 166 2.29 10.62 -5.82
C HIS A 166 3.15 10.61 -4.55
N PHE A 167 3.83 9.48 -4.32
CA PHE A 167 4.85 9.36 -3.29
C PHE A 167 6.20 9.05 -3.96
N SER A 168 7.27 9.70 -3.51
CA SER A 168 8.62 9.59 -4.09
C SER A 168 9.24 8.18 -3.96
N GLU A 169 9.08 7.30 -4.94
CA GLU A 169 9.74 5.97 -4.92
C GLU A 169 11.28 6.06 -5.00
N GLU A 170 11.83 7.20 -5.44
CA GLU A 170 13.27 7.43 -5.67
C GLU A 170 14.02 8.04 -4.48
N GLN A 171 13.32 8.46 -3.41
CA GLN A 171 13.96 9.05 -2.24
C GLN A 171 14.00 8.05 -1.08
N SER A 172 15.18 7.90 -0.48
CA SER A 172 15.45 7.02 0.67
C SER A 172 14.51 7.21 1.84
N ASP A 173 13.86 8.36 1.95
CA ASP A 173 13.03 8.74 3.09
C ASP A 173 11.61 8.10 3.00
N ASN A 174 11.17 7.70 1.79
CA ASN A 174 9.90 6.98 1.59
C ASN A 174 9.93 5.53 2.12
N ILE A 175 11.13 5.01 2.37
CA ILE A 175 11.35 3.67 2.91
C ILE A 175 10.89 3.59 4.38
N PHE A 176 10.82 4.73 5.07
CA PHE A 176 10.64 4.80 6.51
C PHE A 176 9.34 4.15 7.02
N GLU A 177 8.23 4.24 6.29
CA GLU A 177 6.93 3.63 6.67
C GLU A 177 6.34 2.78 5.53
N ALA A 178 7.20 2.27 4.64
CA ALA A 178 6.79 1.45 3.50
C ALA A 178 5.96 0.23 3.94
N SER A 179 5.07 -0.26 3.08
CA SER A 179 4.22 -1.44 3.29
C SER A 179 2.90 -1.21 4.03
N CYS A 180 2.60 0.02 4.48
CA CYS A 180 1.27 0.33 5.04
C CYS A 180 0.17 0.49 3.97
N GLY A 181 0.56 0.58 2.68
CA GLY A 181 -0.38 0.63 1.55
C GLY A 181 -1.14 1.95 1.42
N GLY A 182 -0.70 3.00 2.13
CA GLY A 182 -1.37 4.29 2.21
C GLY A 182 -2.51 4.33 3.23
N TYR A 183 -2.53 3.44 4.21
CA TYR A 183 -3.50 3.47 5.31
C TYR A 183 -2.80 3.75 6.63
N GLY A 184 -3.48 4.51 7.48
CA GLY A 184 -3.06 4.81 8.85
C GLY A 184 -3.96 4.09 9.85
N TYR A 185 -3.39 3.68 10.96
CA TYR A 185 -4.08 3.05 12.08
C TYR A 185 -4.16 4.02 13.26
N ASN A 186 -5.29 4.06 13.96
CA ASN A 186 -5.46 4.86 15.18
C ASN A 186 -4.51 4.35 16.27
N ASP A 187 -3.34 4.96 16.38
CA ASP A 187 -2.22 4.46 17.17
C ASP A 187 -2.41 4.72 18.67
N ARG A 188 -2.91 5.90 19.05
CA ARG A 188 -3.11 6.28 20.46
C ARG A 188 -4.40 5.74 21.05
N GLY A 189 -5.43 5.56 20.24
CA GLY A 189 -6.68 4.94 20.62
C GLY A 189 -6.61 3.43 20.49
N VAL A 190 -7.17 2.89 19.41
CA VAL A 190 -7.38 1.44 19.20
C VAL A 190 -6.07 0.64 19.23
N GLY A 191 -5.01 1.16 18.63
CA GLY A 191 -3.71 0.51 18.48
C GLY A 191 -2.79 0.61 19.69
N SER A 192 -3.24 1.18 20.80
CA SER A 192 -2.50 1.17 22.06
C SER A 192 -3.46 1.18 23.26
N ARG A 193 -2.93 1.43 24.44
CA ARG A 193 -3.70 1.66 25.68
C ARG A 193 -3.35 3.02 26.27
N SER A 194 -3.01 3.99 25.41
CA SER A 194 -2.57 5.31 25.85
C SER A 194 -3.65 6.03 26.65
N TYR A 195 -4.93 5.81 26.35
CA TYR A 195 -6.06 6.35 27.11
C TYR A 195 -6.33 5.67 28.46
N LEU A 196 -5.80 4.46 28.68
CA LEU A 196 -6.12 3.66 29.86
C LEU A 196 -5.15 3.83 31.04
N ALA A 197 -3.86 3.93 30.74
CA ALA A 197 -2.81 3.76 31.74
C ALA A 197 -2.02 5.04 31.92
N ALA A 198 -2.09 5.65 33.11
CA ALA A 198 -1.36 6.87 33.47
C ALA A 198 0.16 6.66 33.61
N ASN A 199 0.60 5.44 33.93
CA ASN A 199 2.00 5.10 34.14
C ASN A 199 2.56 4.45 32.86
N GLY A 200 3.32 5.22 32.08
CA GLY A 200 3.78 4.93 30.72
C GLY A 200 4.70 3.71 30.50
N THR A 201 4.71 2.72 31.39
CA THR A 201 5.42 1.46 31.17
C THR A 201 4.54 0.53 30.35
N ASP A 202 4.71 0.64 29.04
CA ASP A 202 4.21 -0.28 28.01
C ASP A 202 2.73 -0.17 27.60
N VAL A 203 2.23 1.06 27.50
CA VAL A 203 0.91 1.33 26.90
C VAL A 203 0.85 0.98 25.40
N ALA A 204 1.99 0.79 24.75
CA ALA A 204 2.08 0.54 23.31
C ALA A 204 2.21 -0.95 22.94
N ALA A 205 2.53 -1.86 23.86
CA ALA A 205 2.65 -3.29 23.52
C ALA A 205 1.36 -3.96 23.07
N LYS A 206 0.20 -3.41 23.45
CA LYS A 206 -1.11 -4.00 23.16
C LYS A 206 -2.08 -2.92 22.72
N GLY A 207 -2.93 -3.25 21.75
CA GLY A 207 -4.09 -2.45 21.45
C GLY A 207 -5.19 -2.57 22.51
N MET A 208 -6.27 -1.86 22.24
CA MET A 208 -7.52 -1.93 22.97
C MET A 208 -8.16 -3.31 22.85
N LYS A 209 -8.90 -3.71 23.88
CA LYS A 209 -9.82 -4.84 23.75
C LYS A 209 -11.04 -4.39 22.94
N PRO A 210 -11.59 -5.20 22.02
CA PRO A 210 -12.81 -4.85 21.29
C PRO A 210 -13.95 -4.40 22.22
N GLU A 211 -14.17 -5.13 23.32
CA GLU A 211 -15.23 -4.83 24.30
C GLU A 211 -14.98 -3.56 25.12
N ALA A 212 -13.75 -3.03 25.11
CA ALA A 212 -13.39 -1.81 25.83
C ALA A 212 -13.62 -0.54 25.01
N ILE A 213 -14.00 -0.65 23.73
CA ILE A 213 -14.33 0.49 22.89
C ILE A 213 -15.77 0.92 23.18
N ALA A 214 -15.95 2.11 23.76
CA ALA A 214 -17.25 2.60 24.22
C ALA A 214 -18.23 2.87 23.06
N ARG A 215 -17.72 3.40 21.94
CA ARG A 215 -18.54 3.79 20.77
C ARG A 215 -17.94 3.25 19.47
N PRO A 216 -18.01 1.93 19.17
CA PRO A 216 -17.33 1.34 18.02
C PRO A 216 -17.70 1.94 16.65
N ALA A 217 -18.94 2.42 16.48
CA ALA A 217 -19.39 3.09 15.26
C ALA A 217 -18.90 4.55 15.14
N GLU A 218 -18.33 5.13 16.19
CA GLU A 218 -17.79 6.51 16.20
C GLU A 218 -16.29 6.54 16.52
N THR A 219 -15.64 5.39 16.68
CA THR A 219 -14.19 5.27 16.91
C THR A 219 -13.49 4.81 15.63
N VAL A 220 -12.59 5.63 15.12
CA VAL A 220 -11.76 5.35 13.94
C VAL A 220 -10.85 4.18 14.22
N MET A 221 -10.86 3.18 13.35
CA MET A 221 -9.86 2.11 13.35
C MET A 221 -8.76 2.44 12.36
N PHE A 222 -9.05 2.43 11.06
CA PHE A 222 -8.09 2.79 9.99
C PHE A 222 -8.67 3.86 9.06
N CYS A 223 -7.81 4.59 8.36
CA CYS A 223 -8.23 5.50 7.30
C CYS A 223 -7.17 5.59 6.19
N ASP A 224 -7.53 6.24 5.08
CA ASP A 224 -6.54 6.74 4.12
C ASP A 224 -5.56 7.67 4.84
N ALA A 225 -4.26 7.38 4.78
CA ALA A 225 -3.23 8.18 5.43
C ALA A 225 -1.99 8.39 4.57
N ALA A 226 -1.38 9.57 4.71
CA ALA A 226 -0.10 9.92 4.13
C ALA A 226 0.54 11.03 4.97
N PHE A 227 1.85 11.18 4.89
CA PHE A 227 2.55 12.24 5.61
C PHE A 227 3.36 13.12 4.66
N PRO A 228 3.29 14.46 4.77
CA PRO A 228 4.15 15.36 4.00
C PRO A 228 5.59 15.44 4.54
N GLU A 229 6.57 15.21 3.67
CA GLU A 229 8.03 15.38 3.92
C GLU A 229 8.72 16.11 2.74
N PRO A 230 9.89 16.75 2.92
CA PRO A 230 10.42 17.36 4.12
C PRO A 230 9.75 18.71 4.39
N LEU A 231 9.79 19.16 5.64
CA LEU A 231 9.55 20.55 6.02
C LEU A 231 10.67 21.46 5.45
N GLY A 232 10.71 21.73 4.13
CA GLY A 232 11.62 22.75 3.57
C GLY A 232 12.17 22.61 2.13
N LYS A 233 11.76 21.63 1.33
CA LYS A 233 11.98 21.56 -0.14
C LYS A 233 10.68 21.04 -0.77
N PRO A 234 10.39 21.08 -2.11
CA PRO A 234 9.01 20.88 -2.56
C PRO A 234 8.50 19.57 -1.97
N ALA A 235 7.51 19.73 -1.08
CA ALA A 235 7.18 18.63 -0.21
C ALA A 235 6.52 17.54 -1.06
N TYR A 236 6.73 16.30 -0.69
CA TYR A 236 6.16 15.12 -1.28
C TYR A 236 5.45 14.31 -0.20
N LEU A 237 4.58 13.41 -0.63
CA LEU A 237 3.90 12.50 0.28
C LEU A 237 4.71 11.23 0.49
N ILE A 238 4.66 10.71 1.70
CA ILE A 238 5.16 9.38 2.06
C ILE A 238 4.02 8.51 2.56
N GLU A 239 4.20 7.19 2.47
CA GLU A 239 3.38 6.24 3.24
C GLU A 239 3.54 6.56 4.74
N TYR A 240 2.49 6.38 5.52
CA TYR A 240 2.52 6.67 6.95
C TYR A 240 1.63 5.70 7.72
N SER A 241 2.14 5.17 8.82
CA SER A 241 1.50 4.09 9.58
C SER A 241 0.30 4.52 10.41
N PHE A 242 0.17 5.80 10.74
CA PHE A 242 -0.72 6.23 11.79
C PHE A 242 -1.80 7.18 11.28
N ALA A 243 -3.01 7.02 11.80
CA ALA A 243 -4.08 7.99 11.70
C ALA A 243 -4.03 8.85 12.96
N GLU A 244 -3.47 10.05 12.85
CA GLU A 244 -3.20 10.91 13.99
C GLU A 244 -4.46 11.68 14.39
N ALA A 245 -4.80 11.62 15.67
CA ALA A 245 -5.88 12.43 16.26
C ALA A 245 -5.55 13.93 16.19
N TYR A 246 -6.50 14.80 16.55
CA TYR A 246 -6.29 16.25 16.47
C TYR A 246 -5.23 16.76 17.48
N ARG A 247 -5.19 16.17 18.67
CA ARG A 247 -4.25 16.49 19.76
C ARG A 247 -3.38 15.29 20.08
N TYR A 248 -2.13 15.54 20.47
CA TYR A 248 -1.28 14.46 20.97
C TYR A 248 -1.86 13.89 22.26
N VAL A 249 -1.81 12.57 22.39
CA VAL A 249 -2.29 11.85 23.57
C VAL A 249 -1.10 11.24 24.30
N ARG A 250 -0.99 11.53 25.58
CA ARG A 250 -0.03 10.89 26.50
C ARG A 250 -0.69 9.73 27.23
N ALA A 251 0.14 8.94 27.90
CA ALA A 251 -0.31 7.91 28.84
C ALA A 251 -1.33 8.50 29.84
N GLY A 252 -2.47 7.84 30.01
CA GLY A 252 -3.61 8.26 30.82
C GLY A 252 -4.59 9.19 30.10
N GLY A 253 -4.54 9.25 28.76
CA GLY A 253 -5.48 10.04 27.96
C GLY A 253 -5.23 11.56 28.00
N SER A 254 -4.14 12.02 28.62
CA SER A 254 -3.84 13.45 28.69
C SER A 254 -3.50 14.01 27.32
N GLU A 255 -4.28 14.99 26.87
CA GLU A 255 -4.06 15.67 25.60
C GLU A 255 -3.07 16.84 25.73
N ASN A 256 -2.19 17.03 24.75
CA ASN A 256 -1.26 18.18 24.75
C ASN A 256 -0.95 18.71 23.35
N GLY A 257 -1.21 20.00 23.13
CA GLY A 257 -0.92 20.65 21.84
C GLY A 257 -1.66 20.02 20.66
N GLN A 258 -1.55 20.64 19.49
CA GLN A 258 -2.09 20.09 18.24
C GLN A 258 -1.10 19.07 17.66
N ALA A 259 -1.59 17.94 17.15
CA ALA A 259 -0.77 16.94 16.45
C ALA A 259 -0.51 17.34 14.99
N TYR A 260 0.28 16.54 14.27
CA TYR A 260 0.39 16.69 12.81
C TYR A 260 -0.63 15.77 12.15
N PRO A 261 -1.45 16.28 11.20
CA PRO A 261 -2.44 15.45 10.55
C PRO A 261 -1.76 14.45 9.62
N SER A 262 -2.39 13.29 9.48
CA SER A 262 -1.97 12.27 8.53
C SER A 262 -3.10 11.73 7.67
N VAL A 263 -4.37 12.12 7.89
CA VAL A 263 -5.48 11.66 7.05
C VAL A 263 -5.38 12.31 5.68
N HIS A 264 -5.39 11.51 4.62
CA HIS A 264 -5.17 11.97 3.25
C HIS A 264 -6.45 11.86 2.41
N PHE A 265 -6.98 13.01 1.98
CA PHE A 265 -8.23 13.17 1.24
C PHE A 265 -8.06 12.96 -0.28
N ARG A 266 -7.33 11.90 -0.64
CA ARG A 266 -6.89 11.57 -2.02
C ARG A 266 -8.01 11.23 -2.99
N HIS A 267 -9.21 10.92 -2.51
CA HIS A 267 -10.32 10.49 -3.34
C HIS A 267 -11.20 11.68 -3.72
N ASN A 268 -10.62 12.64 -4.44
CA ASN A 268 -11.28 13.87 -4.87
C ASN A 268 -11.83 14.68 -3.69
N GLY A 269 -10.99 14.94 -2.67
CA GLY A 269 -11.37 15.66 -1.45
C GLY A 269 -12.00 14.79 -0.37
N HIS A 270 -11.99 13.46 -0.55
CA HIS A 270 -12.48 12.49 0.42
C HIS A 270 -11.40 11.52 0.89
N ALA A 271 -11.52 11.09 2.14
CA ALA A 271 -10.76 9.98 2.72
C ALA A 271 -11.74 8.86 3.10
N ASN A 272 -11.40 7.60 2.83
CA ASN A 272 -12.15 6.48 3.38
C ASN A 272 -11.70 6.23 4.82
N VAL A 273 -12.67 5.95 5.68
CA VAL A 273 -12.46 5.66 7.10
C VAL A 273 -13.22 4.38 7.43
N VAL A 274 -12.54 3.41 8.05
CA VAL A 274 -13.19 2.24 8.63
C VAL A 274 -13.23 2.39 10.14
N TRP A 275 -14.43 2.23 10.68
CA TRP A 275 -14.73 2.39 12.10
C TRP A 275 -14.59 1.03 12.81
N CYS A 276 -14.57 1.04 14.14
CA CYS A 276 -14.33 -0.18 14.91
C CYS A 276 -15.43 -1.23 14.78
N ASP A 277 -16.67 -0.83 14.45
CA ASP A 277 -17.76 -1.75 14.10
C ASP A 277 -17.65 -2.34 12.67
N GLY A 278 -16.69 -1.86 11.86
CA GLY A 278 -16.39 -2.36 10.53
C GLY A 278 -17.09 -1.67 9.37
N HIS A 279 -17.98 -0.69 9.62
CA HIS A 279 -18.53 0.09 8.52
C HIS A 279 -17.47 1.05 7.94
N VAL A 280 -17.65 1.45 6.68
CA VAL A 280 -16.74 2.37 6.00
C VAL A 280 -17.50 3.61 5.57
N SER A 281 -17.01 4.79 5.94
CA SER A 281 -17.53 6.09 5.49
C SER A 281 -16.52 6.81 4.60
N SER A 282 -16.99 7.88 3.95
CA SER A 282 -16.22 8.72 3.03
C SER A 282 -16.22 10.15 3.57
N GLU A 283 -15.20 10.48 4.36
CA GLU A 283 -15.11 11.73 5.11
C GLU A 283 -14.48 12.86 4.28
N THR A 284 -14.87 14.09 4.57
CA THR A 284 -14.28 15.30 3.99
C THR A 284 -13.40 16.03 4.99
N MET A 285 -12.37 16.73 4.51
CA MET A 285 -11.46 17.48 5.37
C MET A 285 -12.21 18.63 6.05
N SER A 286 -12.22 18.65 7.38
CA SER A 286 -12.79 19.72 8.19
C SER A 286 -11.74 20.76 8.58
N SER A 287 -10.50 20.31 8.80
CA SER A 287 -9.40 21.17 9.22
C SER A 287 -8.04 20.61 8.81
N THR A 288 -7.04 21.48 8.82
CA THR A 288 -5.63 21.11 8.63
C THR A 288 -4.74 22.08 9.40
N ARG A 289 -3.45 21.78 9.48
CA ARG A 289 -2.51 22.53 10.31
C ARG A 289 -1.86 23.71 9.60
N ASP A 290 -1.58 23.59 8.31
CA ASP A 290 -0.82 24.57 7.54
C ASP A 290 -1.12 24.49 6.03
N ASP A 291 -0.67 25.51 5.28
CA ASP A 291 -0.89 25.61 3.84
C ASP A 291 -0.21 24.48 3.03
N THR A 292 0.88 23.91 3.54
CA THR A 292 1.57 22.80 2.87
C THR A 292 0.70 21.56 2.88
N ARG A 293 0.18 21.19 4.05
CA ARG A 293 -0.76 20.06 4.21
C ARG A 293 -2.07 20.29 3.46
N LYS A 294 -2.57 21.52 3.46
CA LYS A 294 -3.76 21.89 2.68
C LYS A 294 -3.57 21.65 1.18
N LYS A 295 -2.40 21.99 0.62
CA LYS A 295 -2.07 21.76 -0.80
C LYS A 295 -1.90 20.29 -1.17
N MET A 296 -1.71 19.42 -0.17
CA MET A 296 -1.53 17.99 -0.33
C MET A 296 -2.73 17.17 0.13
N ASP A 297 -3.85 17.84 0.40
CA ASP A 297 -5.07 17.19 0.87
C ASP A 297 -4.83 16.35 2.14
N VAL A 298 -3.95 16.80 3.05
CA VAL A 298 -3.71 16.15 4.35
C VAL A 298 -4.31 17.00 5.48
N GLY A 299 -5.07 16.37 6.38
CA GLY A 299 -5.77 17.07 7.44
C GLY A 299 -6.47 16.15 8.43
N TRP A 300 -7.55 16.67 9.02
CA TRP A 300 -8.48 15.94 9.88
C TRP A 300 -9.91 16.08 9.34
N PHE A 301 -10.76 15.15 9.73
CA PHE A 301 -12.21 15.20 9.54
C PHE A 301 -12.89 15.29 10.91
N GLY A 302 -14.17 15.67 10.93
CA GLY A 302 -14.92 15.80 12.17
C GLY A 302 -14.48 16.97 13.06
N PRO A 303 -14.77 16.92 14.37
CA PRO A 303 -14.47 17.99 15.32
C PRO A 303 -12.95 18.17 15.57
N GLN A 304 -12.57 19.35 16.04
CA GLN A 304 -11.18 19.68 16.41
C GLN A 304 -10.83 19.21 17.83
N ASP A 305 -11.08 17.93 18.08
CA ASP A 305 -10.78 17.19 19.31
C ASP A 305 -10.47 15.72 18.98
N ASN A 306 -10.26 14.90 20.00
CA ASN A 306 -9.94 13.49 19.81
C ASN A 306 -11.16 12.57 19.91
N SER A 307 -12.39 13.09 19.94
CA SER A 307 -13.61 12.30 20.23
C SER A 307 -13.85 11.11 19.28
N LEU A 308 -13.36 11.19 18.03
CA LEU A 308 -13.44 10.12 17.03
C LEU A 308 -12.26 9.13 17.11
N PHE A 309 -11.19 9.48 17.82
CA PHE A 309 -9.99 8.65 17.98
C PHE A 309 -9.88 8.04 19.38
N ASP A 310 -10.53 8.65 20.37
CA ASP A 310 -10.66 8.15 21.72
C ASP A 310 -11.54 6.89 21.75
N PRO A 311 -11.04 5.76 22.29
CA PRO A 311 -11.85 4.57 22.48
C PRO A 311 -12.82 4.65 23.66
N TYR A 312 -12.80 5.72 24.47
CA TYR A 312 -13.65 5.92 25.66
C TYR A 312 -14.83 6.88 25.46
#